data_AF-A0A0C9W721-F1
#
_entry.id   AF-A0A0C9W721-F1
#
_cell.length_a   1.000
_cell.length_b   1.000
_cell.length_c   1.000
_cell.angle_alpha   90.00
_cell.angle_beta   90.00
_cell.angle_gamma   90.00
#
_symmetry.space_group_name_H-M   'P 1'
#
loop_
_entity.id
_entity.type
_entity.pdbx_description
1 polymer ?
#
loop_
_entity_poly.entity_id
_entity_poly.type
_entity_poly.pdbx_seq_one_letter_code
_entity_poly.pdbx_strand_id
1 'polypeptide(L)'
;MHFKLSGSPKWRHKYEDDPATVCSSANLRVRNISARIASTMTVNSIISSIRRSDVVHRLYLGDSCLGDAGCIRLFEFLNSPAGLDCRQSLTELYLTANGIGSQGLLAVATFLRGNTVLRELCLSGNPLTTNPEVIAEFTSALNSSRLFTLQLLHSSSLGDSFVRAFLPRLSTPYLRQLDMSAIDMTRAVVPILVDYVRSPRCRLEQLRCGANSLTLTGSRMVINAIEEGNYTLWKVNLDDLHADEHDGGGEERTITWQEGWRVLNEAIQRNLRHKVEIRSQSLALLIYSRALFLRSRVEEMGGDVTTFTSLCSRSRNSCSVEPPSRFFDLPTKLQQEIISYLAPALSHHQRMRVVCYAADITTLPQLGHKLDVARGRTKNLETFVRSGLRRRSTSQPHRPFEGSWRPPAWWECHCPLADQPWCRCLRRWRRERKDIWLTQVACDAYEPGL
;
A
#
# COMPACT_ATOMS: atom_id res chain seq x y z
N MET A 1 1.37 35.94 38.04
CA MET A 1 2.06 36.02 36.75
C MET A 1 2.04 34.64 36.10
N HIS A 2 1.02 34.36 35.26
CA HIS A 2 0.97 33.13 34.47
C HIS A 2 1.47 33.47 33.06
N PHE A 3 2.66 32.94 32.73
CA PHE A 3 3.20 33.03 31.38
C PHE A 3 2.29 32.23 30.43
N LYS A 4 1.58 32.96 29.56
CA LYS A 4 0.98 32.39 28.35
C LYS A 4 2.13 32.01 27.42
N LEU A 5 2.41 30.70 27.33
CA LEU A 5 3.19 30.17 26.21
C LEU A 5 2.40 30.43 24.93
N SER A 6 2.96 31.28 24.08
CA SER A 6 2.47 31.56 22.73
C SER A 6 2.20 30.26 21.99
N GLY A 7 0.95 30.08 21.55
CA GLY A 7 0.54 28.91 20.79
C GLY A 7 1.40 28.74 19.54
N SER A 8 2.06 27.59 19.44
CA SER A 8 2.61 27.08 18.19
C SER A 8 1.53 27.18 17.09
N PRO A 9 1.83 27.70 15.89
CA PRO A 9 0.85 27.75 14.82
C PRO A 9 0.43 26.31 14.52
N LYS A 10 -0.83 25.98 14.82
CA LYS A 10 -1.47 24.76 14.33
C LYS A 10 -1.55 24.94 12.81
N TRP A 11 -0.56 24.44 12.09
CA TRP A 11 -0.60 24.25 10.64
C TRP A 11 -1.75 23.29 10.33
N ARG A 12 -2.97 23.84 10.27
CA ARG A 12 -4.11 23.22 9.60
C ARG A 12 -3.82 23.36 8.11
N HIS A 13 -2.98 22.47 7.57
CA HIS A 13 -2.99 22.22 6.14
C HIS A 13 -4.43 21.86 5.77
N LYS A 14 -5.14 22.78 5.13
CA LYS A 14 -6.33 22.44 4.36
C LYS A 14 -5.85 21.48 3.27
N TYR A 15 -6.49 20.34 3.18
CA TYR A 15 -6.08 19.21 2.32
C TYR A 15 -6.04 19.59 0.83
N GLU A 16 -6.77 20.64 0.46
CA GLU A 16 -6.90 21.21 -0.88
C GLU A 16 -5.74 22.14 -1.28
N ASP A 17 -4.93 22.63 -0.33
CA ASP A 17 -3.88 23.64 -0.55
C ASP A 17 -2.47 23.04 -0.69
N ASP A 18 -2.35 21.74 -1.00
CA ASP A 18 -1.06 21.10 -1.22
C ASP A 18 -0.52 21.43 -2.61
N PRO A 19 0.64 22.11 -2.72
CA PRO A 19 1.20 22.55 -4.00
C PRO A 19 1.53 21.39 -4.96
N ALA A 20 1.61 20.15 -4.46
CA ALA A 20 1.82 18.95 -5.28
C ALA A 20 0.51 18.29 -5.75
N THR A 21 -0.61 18.99 -5.63
CA THR A 21 -1.92 18.55 -6.13
C THR A 21 -2.24 19.27 -7.43
N VAL A 22 -2.47 18.52 -8.50
CA VAL A 22 -3.00 19.06 -9.75
C VAL A 22 -4.48 18.70 -9.83
N CYS A 23 -5.32 19.74 -9.81
CA CYS A 23 -6.75 19.61 -10.05
C CYS A 23 -7.05 19.94 -11.51
N SER A 24 -8.03 19.25 -12.09
CA SER A 24 -8.61 19.69 -13.35
C SER A 24 -9.32 21.01 -13.15
N SER A 25 -8.97 22.02 -13.94
CA SER A 25 -9.76 23.24 -14.03
C SER A 25 -11.07 22.87 -14.75
N ALA A 26 -12.16 22.71 -14.00
CA ALA A 26 -13.48 22.50 -14.58
C ALA A 26 -13.80 23.67 -15.53
N ASN A 27 -13.58 23.47 -16.83
CA ASN A 27 -13.89 24.48 -17.82
C ASN A 27 -15.41 24.41 -18.07
N LEU A 28 -16.17 25.17 -17.27
CA LEU A 28 -17.62 25.36 -17.42
C LEU A 28 -18.04 25.76 -18.85
N ARG A 29 -17.08 26.27 -19.66
CA ARG A 29 -17.26 26.63 -21.08
C ARG A 29 -17.26 25.45 -22.05
N VAL A 30 -16.93 24.24 -21.61
CA VAL A 30 -16.77 23.06 -22.48
C VAL A 30 -18.06 22.24 -22.63
N ARG A 31 -19.10 22.52 -21.82
CA ARG A 31 -20.38 21.78 -21.86
C ARG A 31 -21.13 21.86 -23.21
N ASN A 32 -20.82 22.84 -24.06
CA ASN A 32 -21.45 23.03 -25.38
C ASN A 32 -20.56 22.60 -26.57
N ILE A 33 -19.42 21.94 -26.31
CA ILE A 33 -18.48 21.52 -27.35
C ILE A 33 -18.53 19.99 -27.47
N SER A 34 -18.24 19.44 -28.66
CA SER A 34 -18.20 17.98 -28.85
C SER A 34 -17.25 17.30 -27.86
N ALA A 35 -17.66 16.13 -27.34
CA ALA A 35 -16.94 15.39 -26.30
C ALA A 35 -15.47 15.10 -26.65
N ARG A 36 -15.16 14.89 -27.94
CA ARG A 36 -13.79 14.64 -28.42
C ARG A 36 -12.88 15.88 -28.29
N ILE A 37 -13.41 17.06 -28.61
CA ILE A 37 -12.66 18.32 -28.48
C ILE A 37 -12.50 18.66 -27.00
N ALA A 38 -13.56 18.49 -26.20
CA ALA A 38 -13.52 18.62 -24.75
C ALA A 38 -12.40 17.78 -24.13
N SER A 39 -12.40 16.48 -24.41
CA SER A 39 -11.36 15.52 -23.99
C SER A 39 -9.95 15.99 -24.34
N THR A 40 -9.73 16.39 -25.60
CA THR A 40 -8.40 16.82 -26.09
C THR A 40 -7.93 18.11 -25.40
N MET A 41 -8.81 19.09 -25.22
CA MET A 41 -8.48 20.33 -24.54
C MET A 41 -8.16 20.09 -23.06
N THR A 42 -8.98 19.27 -22.39
CA THR A 42 -8.81 18.97 -20.97
C THR A 42 -7.50 18.22 -20.72
N VAL A 43 -7.21 17.15 -21.49
CA VAL A 43 -5.96 16.39 -21.29
C VAL A 43 -4.72 17.24 -21.58
N ASN A 44 -4.75 18.12 -22.60
CA ASN A 44 -3.63 19.02 -22.87
C ASN A 44 -3.44 20.04 -21.76
N SER A 45 -4.53 20.57 -21.20
CA SER A 45 -4.48 21.45 -20.02
C SER A 45 -3.84 20.73 -18.84
N ILE A 46 -4.30 19.51 -18.51
CA ILE A 46 -3.77 18.69 -17.42
C ILE A 46 -2.27 18.40 -17.62
N ILE A 47 -1.86 17.97 -18.81
CA ILE A 47 -0.43 17.72 -19.11
C ILE A 47 0.38 19.02 -18.96
N SER A 48 -0.15 20.15 -19.40
CA SER A 48 0.53 21.44 -19.21
C SER A 48 0.66 21.82 -17.74
N SER A 49 -0.34 21.52 -16.91
CA SER A 49 -0.28 21.73 -15.47
C SER A 49 0.75 20.82 -14.81
N ILE A 50 0.77 19.53 -15.15
CA ILE A 50 1.79 18.58 -14.66
C ILE A 50 3.20 19.07 -15.01
N ARG A 51 3.42 19.59 -16.22
CA ARG A 51 4.74 20.10 -16.65
C ARG A 51 5.20 21.36 -15.92
N ARG A 52 4.27 22.15 -15.37
CA ARG A 52 4.59 23.36 -14.59
C ARG A 52 4.85 23.03 -13.12
N SER A 53 4.47 21.84 -12.68
CA SER A 53 4.67 21.37 -11.31
C SER A 53 5.98 20.62 -11.20
N ASP A 54 6.81 20.97 -10.21
CA ASP A 54 8.07 20.25 -9.96
C ASP A 54 7.83 18.84 -9.43
N VAL A 55 6.79 18.66 -8.59
CA VAL A 55 6.42 17.37 -8.01
C VAL A 55 4.89 17.26 -7.96
N VAL A 56 4.36 16.12 -8.41
CA VAL A 56 2.91 15.84 -8.37
C VAL A 56 2.66 14.57 -7.59
N HIS A 57 2.00 14.69 -6.43
CA HIS A 57 1.61 13.55 -5.60
C HIS A 57 0.16 13.15 -5.84
N ARG A 58 -0.69 14.09 -6.27
CA ARG A 58 -2.14 13.88 -6.40
C ARG A 58 -2.67 14.48 -7.70
N LEU A 59 -3.45 13.69 -8.42
CA LEU A 59 -4.21 14.13 -9.59
C LEU A 59 -5.71 14.00 -9.29
N TYR A 60 -6.40 15.13 -9.13
CA TYR A 60 -7.86 15.19 -9.01
C TYR A 60 -8.46 15.62 -10.34
N LEU A 61 -8.88 14.64 -11.13
CA LEU A 61 -9.39 14.82 -12.48
C LEU A 61 -10.87 14.45 -12.58
N GLY A 62 -11.63 14.54 -11.48
CA GLY A 62 -13.06 14.25 -11.47
C GLY A 62 -13.84 15.13 -12.46
N ASP A 63 -14.89 14.57 -13.08
CA ASP A 63 -15.79 15.29 -14.01
C ASP A 63 -15.06 16.14 -15.06
N SER A 64 -14.00 15.58 -15.65
CA SER A 64 -13.11 16.30 -16.58
C SER A 64 -13.35 15.95 -18.05
N CYS A 65 -14.37 15.13 -18.33
CA CYS A 65 -14.73 14.67 -19.67
C CYS A 65 -13.53 14.09 -20.45
N LEU A 66 -12.61 13.38 -19.77
CA LEU A 66 -11.45 12.80 -20.45
C LEU A 66 -11.84 11.79 -21.52
N GLY A 67 -12.85 10.95 -21.26
CA GLY A 67 -13.18 9.80 -22.07
C GLY A 67 -12.01 8.83 -22.27
N ASP A 68 -12.19 7.84 -23.13
CA ASP A 68 -11.12 6.90 -23.48
C ASP A 68 -9.92 7.60 -24.13
N ALA A 69 -10.16 8.51 -25.09
CA ALA A 69 -9.09 9.19 -25.83
C ALA A 69 -8.19 10.08 -24.94
N GLY A 70 -8.79 10.83 -24.02
CA GLY A 70 -8.05 11.66 -23.06
C GLY A 70 -7.32 10.82 -22.03
N CYS A 71 -7.94 9.72 -21.58
CA CYS A 71 -7.32 8.76 -20.68
C CYS A 71 -6.05 8.12 -21.31
N ILE A 72 -6.16 7.63 -22.55
CA ILE A 72 -5.03 7.08 -23.32
C ILE A 72 -3.90 8.10 -23.40
N ARG A 73 -4.19 9.33 -23.85
CA ARG A 73 -3.18 10.37 -24.02
C ARG A 73 -2.51 10.79 -22.70
N LEU A 74 -3.28 10.82 -21.60
CA LEU A 74 -2.73 11.10 -20.27
C LEU A 74 -1.73 10.01 -19.85
N PHE A 75 -2.11 8.74 -19.98
CA PHE A 75 -1.26 7.63 -19.57
C PHE A 75 -0.08 7.38 -20.51
N GLU A 76 -0.22 7.65 -21.80
CA GLU A 76 0.91 7.73 -22.74
C GLU A 76 1.92 8.78 -22.30
N PHE A 77 1.46 9.98 -21.90
CA PHE A 77 2.33 11.02 -21.37
C PHE A 77 3.02 10.58 -20.06
N LEU A 78 2.27 10.02 -19.11
CA LEU A 78 2.82 9.54 -17.83
C LEU A 78 3.81 8.38 -18.00
N ASN A 79 3.69 7.59 -19.06
CA ASN A 79 4.63 6.53 -19.42
C ASN A 79 5.80 7.02 -20.30
N SER A 80 5.71 8.23 -20.83
CA SER A 80 6.78 8.84 -21.62
C SER A 80 7.92 9.35 -20.74
N PRO A 81 9.13 9.57 -21.29
CA PRO A 81 10.23 10.19 -20.55
C PRO A 81 9.87 11.55 -19.93
N ALA A 82 8.96 12.30 -20.57
CA ALA A 82 8.53 13.61 -20.10
C ALA A 82 7.54 13.57 -18.92
N GLY A 83 6.91 12.43 -18.65
CA GLY A 83 5.98 12.23 -17.53
C GLY A 83 6.54 11.31 -16.43
N LEU A 84 7.76 10.80 -16.60
CA LEU A 84 8.35 9.81 -15.70
C LEU A 84 8.50 10.33 -14.27
N ASP A 85 8.90 11.59 -14.09
CA ASP A 85 9.02 12.23 -12.78
C ASP A 85 7.67 12.24 -12.05
N CYS A 86 6.60 12.64 -12.76
CA CYS A 86 5.24 12.58 -12.24
C CYS A 86 4.81 11.14 -11.92
N ARG A 87 5.10 10.16 -12.78
CA ARG A 87 4.78 8.74 -12.53
C ARG A 87 5.46 8.21 -11.28
N GLN A 88 6.68 8.68 -10.97
CA GLN A 88 7.47 8.26 -9.81
C GLN A 88 7.08 8.96 -8.51
N SER A 89 6.36 10.09 -8.58
CA SER A 89 5.84 10.80 -7.40
C SER A 89 4.34 10.63 -7.17
N LEU A 90 3.57 10.23 -8.17
CA LEU A 90 2.10 10.16 -8.12
C LEU A 90 1.61 9.03 -7.22
N THR A 91 1.05 9.41 -6.06
CA THR A 91 0.52 8.48 -5.07
C THR A 91 -1.00 8.33 -5.13
N GLU A 92 -1.73 9.35 -5.58
CA GLU A 92 -3.20 9.35 -5.55
C GLU A 92 -3.76 9.86 -6.88
N LEU A 93 -4.64 9.08 -7.51
CA LEU A 93 -5.22 9.38 -8.82
C LEU A 93 -6.74 9.21 -8.77
N TYR A 94 -7.45 10.31 -8.97
CA TYR A 94 -8.91 10.34 -8.97
C TYR A 94 -9.43 10.70 -10.36
N LEU A 95 -10.07 9.72 -10.99
CA LEU A 95 -10.62 9.80 -12.34
C LEU A 95 -12.15 9.69 -12.33
N THR A 96 -12.80 10.11 -11.26
CA THR A 96 -14.24 10.00 -11.05
C THR A 96 -15.04 10.62 -12.22
N ALA A 97 -16.07 9.93 -12.72
CA ALA A 97 -17.00 10.47 -13.72
C ALA A 97 -16.33 11.08 -14.97
N ASN A 98 -15.41 10.35 -15.61
CA ASN A 98 -14.70 10.79 -16.82
C ASN A 98 -15.18 10.14 -18.12
N GLY A 99 -16.16 9.25 -18.08
CA GLY A 99 -16.58 8.51 -19.28
C GLY A 99 -15.53 7.49 -19.74
N ILE A 100 -14.77 6.90 -18.82
CA ILE A 100 -13.77 5.86 -19.09
C ILE A 100 -14.49 4.53 -19.37
N GLY A 101 -14.30 4.00 -20.58
CA GLY A 101 -14.78 2.70 -21.03
C GLY A 101 -13.64 1.70 -21.20
N SER A 102 -13.76 0.80 -22.19
CA SER A 102 -12.81 -0.30 -22.41
C SER A 102 -11.37 0.18 -22.69
N GLN A 103 -11.19 1.14 -23.59
CA GLN A 103 -9.86 1.54 -24.03
C GLN A 103 -9.16 2.40 -22.97
N GLY A 104 -9.91 3.26 -22.28
CA GLY A 104 -9.40 4.00 -21.15
C GLY A 104 -9.03 3.08 -19.98
N LEU A 105 -9.80 2.02 -19.70
CA LEU A 105 -9.44 1.04 -18.67
C LEU A 105 -8.16 0.26 -19.03
N LEU A 106 -7.96 -0.09 -20.31
CA LEU A 106 -6.70 -0.66 -20.78
C LEU A 106 -5.53 0.32 -20.57
N ALA A 107 -5.71 1.60 -20.86
CA ALA A 107 -4.68 2.61 -20.60
C ALA A 107 -4.33 2.68 -19.09
N VAL A 108 -5.32 2.66 -18.20
CA VAL A 108 -5.10 2.57 -16.75
C VAL A 108 -4.33 1.29 -16.38
N ALA A 109 -4.70 0.14 -16.96
CA ALA A 109 -4.02 -1.14 -16.72
C ALA A 109 -2.54 -1.09 -17.14
N THR A 110 -2.24 -0.52 -18.32
CA THR A 110 -0.84 -0.34 -18.75
C THR A 110 -0.05 0.56 -17.80
N PHE A 111 -0.67 1.61 -17.27
CA PHE A 111 -0.05 2.47 -16.28
C PHE A 111 0.21 1.74 -14.95
N LEU A 112 -0.73 0.92 -14.48
CA LEU A 112 -0.63 0.18 -13.22
C LEU A 112 0.40 -0.96 -13.26
N ARG A 113 0.65 -1.55 -14.43
CA ARG A 113 1.58 -2.67 -14.59
C ARG A 113 2.97 -2.30 -14.07
N GLY A 114 3.42 -3.01 -13.03
CA GLY A 114 4.70 -2.74 -12.35
C GLY A 114 4.77 -1.37 -11.65
N ASN A 115 3.65 -0.66 -11.46
CA ASN A 115 3.63 0.59 -10.71
C ASN A 115 3.74 0.30 -9.21
N THR A 116 4.80 0.83 -8.60
CA THR A 116 5.14 0.62 -7.19
C THR A 116 4.90 1.84 -6.29
N VAL A 117 4.38 2.92 -6.87
CA VAL A 117 4.21 4.23 -6.22
C VAL A 117 2.74 4.55 -5.95
N LEU A 118 1.86 4.31 -6.93
CA LEU A 118 0.44 4.64 -6.81
C LEU A 118 -0.20 3.84 -5.66
N ARG A 119 -0.86 4.57 -4.75
CA ARG A 119 -1.53 4.02 -3.57
C ARG A 119 -3.04 4.05 -3.70
N GLU A 120 -3.60 5.12 -4.25
CA GLU A 120 -5.04 5.28 -4.37
C GLU A 120 -5.44 5.52 -5.82
N LEU A 121 -6.42 4.74 -6.27
CA LEU A 121 -7.04 4.88 -7.59
C LEU A 121 -8.56 4.92 -7.42
N CYS A 122 -9.17 6.02 -7.88
CA CYS A 122 -10.61 6.15 -7.95
C CYS A 122 -11.07 6.17 -9.40
N LEU A 123 -11.85 5.16 -9.79
CA LEU A 123 -12.50 5.03 -11.10
C LEU A 123 -14.02 5.15 -10.99
N SER A 124 -14.53 5.58 -9.85
CA SER A 124 -15.97 5.70 -9.57
C SER A 124 -16.73 6.52 -10.62
N GLY A 125 -17.98 6.17 -10.89
CA GLY A 125 -18.82 6.91 -11.84
C GLY A 125 -18.41 6.80 -13.30
N ASN A 126 -17.55 5.83 -13.66
CA ASN A 126 -17.17 5.60 -15.06
C ASN A 126 -17.93 4.42 -15.66
N PRO A 127 -18.31 4.48 -16.94
CA PRO A 127 -18.94 3.38 -17.67
C PRO A 127 -17.90 2.32 -18.05
N LEU A 128 -17.26 1.72 -17.04
CA LEU A 128 -16.24 0.70 -17.20
C LEU A 128 -16.81 -0.51 -17.96
N THR A 129 -15.93 -1.20 -18.68
CA THR A 129 -16.30 -2.31 -19.55
C THR A 129 -16.66 -3.58 -18.79
N THR A 130 -17.55 -4.37 -19.38
CA THR A 130 -17.89 -5.74 -18.96
C THR A 130 -17.14 -6.79 -19.77
N ASN A 131 -16.27 -6.39 -20.70
CA ASN A 131 -15.48 -7.32 -21.49
C ASN A 131 -14.48 -8.08 -20.59
N PRO A 132 -14.58 -9.42 -20.48
CA PRO A 132 -13.76 -10.21 -19.56
C PRO A 132 -12.25 -10.15 -19.87
N GLU A 133 -11.86 -9.93 -21.14
CA GLU A 133 -10.45 -9.84 -21.52
C GLU A 133 -9.82 -8.55 -20.97
N VAL A 134 -10.52 -7.42 -21.11
CA VAL A 134 -10.05 -6.14 -20.58
C VAL A 134 -10.02 -6.16 -19.05
N ILE A 135 -11.01 -6.78 -18.41
CA ILE A 135 -11.05 -6.96 -16.96
C ILE A 135 -9.88 -7.85 -16.50
N ALA A 136 -9.55 -8.90 -17.25
CA ALA A 136 -8.41 -9.76 -16.95
C ALA A 136 -7.07 -8.99 -17.03
N GLU A 137 -6.89 -8.16 -18.06
CA GLU A 137 -5.70 -7.30 -18.19
C GLU A 137 -5.59 -6.27 -17.04
N PHE A 138 -6.71 -5.64 -16.68
CA PHE A 138 -6.79 -4.73 -15.54
C PHE A 138 -6.46 -5.44 -14.23
N THR A 139 -7.02 -6.63 -14.00
CA THR A 139 -6.78 -7.43 -12.80
C THR A 139 -5.32 -7.90 -12.71
N SER A 140 -4.74 -8.33 -13.84
CA SER A 140 -3.33 -8.70 -13.93
C SER A 140 -2.41 -7.52 -13.58
N ALA A 141 -2.73 -6.31 -14.09
CA ALA A 141 -2.01 -5.10 -13.74
C ALA A 141 -2.10 -4.79 -12.23
N LEU A 142 -3.31 -4.88 -11.63
CA LEU A 142 -3.50 -4.70 -10.19
C LEU A 142 -2.65 -5.68 -9.36
N ASN A 143 -2.63 -6.96 -9.75
CA ASN A 143 -1.85 -8.00 -9.05
C ASN A 143 -0.35 -7.70 -9.03
N SER A 144 0.16 -7.02 -10.07
CA SER A 144 1.56 -6.58 -10.16
C SER A 144 1.84 -5.22 -9.50
N SER A 145 0.80 -4.49 -9.10
CA SER A 145 0.91 -3.13 -8.57
C SER A 145 1.03 -3.10 -7.05
N ARG A 146 1.39 -1.94 -6.50
CA ARG A 146 1.39 -1.68 -5.04
C ARG A 146 0.21 -0.80 -4.59
N LEU A 147 -0.87 -0.85 -5.37
CA LEU A 147 -2.10 -0.14 -5.08
C LEU A 147 -2.66 -0.60 -3.73
N PHE A 148 -3.07 0.35 -2.90
CA PHE A 148 -3.60 0.12 -1.56
C PHE A 148 -5.12 0.27 -1.52
N THR A 149 -5.65 1.25 -2.28
CA THR A 149 -7.08 1.56 -2.36
C THR A 149 -7.54 1.59 -3.81
N LEU A 150 -8.59 0.83 -4.11
CA LEU A 150 -9.33 0.88 -5.37
C LEU A 150 -10.79 1.23 -5.11
N GLN A 151 -11.29 2.26 -5.78
CA GLN A 151 -12.69 2.69 -5.69
C GLN A 151 -13.38 2.57 -7.06
N LEU A 152 -14.47 1.80 -7.10
CA LEU A 152 -15.30 1.54 -8.29
C LEU A 152 -16.76 1.99 -8.10
N LEU A 153 -17.06 2.71 -7.01
CA LEU A 153 -18.40 3.19 -6.62
C LEU A 153 -19.20 3.82 -7.78
N HIS A 154 -20.51 3.61 -7.83
CA HIS A 154 -21.44 4.23 -8.81
C HIS A 154 -21.09 3.92 -10.28
N SER A 155 -20.59 2.72 -10.55
CA SER A 155 -20.32 2.25 -11.92
C SER A 155 -21.41 1.27 -12.34
N SER A 156 -22.63 1.79 -12.54
CA SER A 156 -23.88 1.04 -12.83
C SER A 156 -23.87 0.27 -14.16
N SER A 157 -22.72 0.14 -14.82
CA SER A 157 -22.54 -0.69 -16.01
C SER A 157 -21.72 -1.95 -15.75
N LEU A 158 -21.18 -2.14 -14.55
CA LEU A 158 -20.31 -3.28 -14.23
C LEU A 158 -21.11 -4.57 -14.02
N GLY A 159 -22.02 -4.54 -13.05
CA GLY A 159 -22.88 -5.66 -12.67
C GLY A 159 -22.14 -6.95 -12.33
N ASP A 160 -22.89 -8.05 -12.35
CA ASP A 160 -22.36 -9.38 -12.02
C ASP A 160 -21.25 -9.85 -12.97
N SER A 161 -21.33 -9.45 -14.24
CA SER A 161 -20.38 -9.85 -15.27
C SER A 161 -18.96 -9.40 -14.94
N PHE A 162 -18.83 -8.18 -14.43
CA PHE A 162 -17.56 -7.64 -13.96
C PHE A 162 -17.00 -8.44 -12.80
N VAL A 163 -17.82 -8.67 -11.76
CA VAL A 163 -17.41 -9.38 -10.54
C VAL A 163 -16.96 -10.81 -10.85
N ARG A 164 -17.67 -11.50 -11.76
CA ARG A 164 -17.32 -12.85 -12.25
C ARG A 164 -15.95 -12.90 -12.92
N ALA A 165 -15.58 -11.88 -13.68
CA ALA A 165 -14.27 -11.79 -14.32
C ALA A 165 -13.17 -11.30 -13.35
N PHE A 166 -13.52 -10.44 -12.40
CA PHE A 166 -12.60 -9.71 -11.53
C PHE A 166 -12.15 -10.51 -10.29
N LEU A 167 -13.06 -10.87 -9.39
CA LEU A 167 -12.71 -11.44 -8.09
C LEU A 167 -11.98 -12.79 -8.14
N PRO A 168 -12.32 -13.73 -9.05
CA PRO A 168 -11.60 -15.00 -9.15
C PRO A 168 -10.12 -14.83 -9.52
N ARG A 169 -9.76 -13.72 -10.19
CA ARG A 169 -8.39 -13.41 -10.64
C ARG A 169 -7.67 -12.41 -9.74
N LEU A 170 -8.38 -11.74 -8.84
CA LEU A 170 -7.80 -10.74 -7.95
C LEU A 170 -6.91 -11.41 -6.90
N SER A 171 -5.59 -11.21 -7.03
CA SER A 171 -4.57 -11.73 -6.12
C SER A 171 -3.53 -10.64 -5.91
N THR A 172 -3.95 -9.62 -5.16
CA THR A 172 -3.18 -8.40 -4.91
C THR A 172 -2.52 -8.48 -3.53
N PRO A 173 -1.18 -8.50 -3.42
CA PRO A 173 -0.52 -8.57 -2.12
C PRO A 173 -0.63 -7.26 -1.31
N TYR A 174 -0.89 -6.13 -1.97
CA TYR A 174 -0.89 -4.79 -1.34
C TYR A 174 -2.25 -4.10 -1.25
N LEU A 175 -3.26 -4.55 -2.00
CA LEU A 175 -4.59 -3.94 -1.96
C LEU A 175 -5.27 -4.25 -0.63
N ARG A 176 -5.64 -3.20 0.10
CA ARG A 176 -6.28 -3.29 1.42
C ARG A 176 -7.69 -2.73 1.42
N GLN A 177 -8.02 -1.84 0.50
CA GLN A 177 -9.34 -1.24 0.43
C GLN A 177 -9.93 -1.42 -0.96
N LEU A 178 -11.10 -2.04 -1.01
CA LEU A 178 -11.87 -2.21 -2.23
C LEU A 178 -13.29 -1.69 -2.00
N ASP A 179 -13.68 -0.74 -2.85
CA ASP A 179 -15.04 -0.18 -2.87
C ASP A 179 -15.73 -0.59 -4.17
N MET A 180 -16.70 -1.49 -4.04
CA MET A 180 -17.58 -2.00 -5.08
C MET A 180 -19.05 -1.69 -4.75
N SER A 181 -19.30 -0.63 -3.99
CA SER A 181 -20.67 -0.20 -3.69
C SER A 181 -21.37 0.34 -4.94
N ALA A 182 -22.68 0.12 -5.07
CA ALA A 182 -23.48 0.60 -6.20
C ALA A 182 -22.86 0.30 -7.59
N ILE A 183 -22.54 -0.97 -7.83
CA ILE A 183 -22.06 -1.45 -9.14
C ILE A 183 -23.04 -2.45 -9.77
N ASP A 184 -24.28 -2.51 -9.29
CA ASP A 184 -25.36 -3.39 -9.73
C ASP A 184 -25.07 -4.90 -9.58
N MET A 185 -24.41 -5.28 -8.48
CA MET A 185 -24.29 -6.69 -8.10
C MET A 185 -25.62 -7.27 -7.65
N THR A 186 -25.90 -8.51 -8.02
CA THR A 186 -27.08 -9.26 -7.58
C THR A 186 -26.70 -10.43 -6.67
N ARG A 187 -27.70 -11.12 -6.10
CA ARG A 187 -27.50 -12.37 -5.34
C ARG A 187 -26.67 -13.43 -6.09
N ALA A 188 -26.63 -13.38 -7.43
CA ALA A 188 -25.93 -14.37 -8.24
C ALA A 188 -24.39 -14.28 -8.16
N VAL A 189 -23.82 -13.23 -7.56
CA VAL A 189 -22.36 -13.14 -7.29
C VAL A 189 -21.99 -13.42 -5.84
N VAL A 190 -22.96 -13.62 -4.95
CA VAL A 190 -22.70 -13.92 -3.53
C VAL A 190 -21.76 -15.11 -3.34
N PRO A 191 -21.90 -16.26 -4.06
CA PRO A 191 -20.95 -17.36 -3.93
C PRO A 191 -19.51 -16.94 -4.27
N ILE A 192 -19.33 -16.09 -5.28
CA ILE A 192 -18.02 -15.61 -5.72
C ILE A 192 -17.41 -14.66 -4.69
N LEU A 193 -18.22 -13.79 -4.07
CA LEU A 193 -17.81 -12.93 -2.96
C LEU A 193 -17.36 -13.77 -1.76
N VAL A 194 -18.15 -14.78 -1.38
CA VAL A 194 -17.84 -15.71 -0.29
C VAL A 194 -16.54 -16.46 -0.55
N ASP A 195 -16.38 -17.02 -1.76
CA ASP A 195 -15.16 -17.74 -2.17
C ASP A 195 -13.93 -16.84 -2.12
N TYR A 196 -14.07 -15.59 -2.59
CA TYR A 196 -12.99 -14.62 -2.51
C TYR A 196 -12.64 -14.30 -1.05
N VAL A 197 -13.63 -13.98 -0.21
CA VAL A 197 -13.44 -13.60 1.20
C VAL A 197 -12.79 -14.72 2.03
N ARG A 198 -13.14 -15.99 1.78
CA ARG A 198 -12.52 -17.15 2.43
C ARG A 198 -11.15 -17.50 1.87
N SER A 199 -10.83 -17.05 0.66
CA SER A 199 -9.56 -17.36 0.02
C SER A 199 -8.40 -16.63 0.70
N PRO A 200 -7.21 -17.25 0.83
CA PRO A 200 -5.98 -16.57 1.27
C PRO A 200 -5.55 -15.42 0.33
N ARG A 201 -6.18 -15.31 -0.86
CA ARG A 201 -6.02 -14.19 -1.78
C ARG A 201 -6.67 -12.90 -1.26
N CYS A 202 -7.70 -12.98 -0.42
CA CYS A 202 -8.33 -11.81 0.17
C CYS A 202 -7.43 -11.25 1.27
N ARG A 203 -6.70 -10.20 0.91
CA ARG A 203 -5.82 -9.43 1.80
C ARG A 203 -6.44 -8.10 2.23
N LEU A 204 -7.72 -7.91 1.91
CA LEU A 204 -8.46 -6.69 2.16
C LEU A 204 -8.65 -6.46 3.66
N GLU A 205 -8.48 -5.21 4.06
CA GLU A 205 -8.79 -4.67 5.36
C GLU A 205 -10.16 -4.00 5.39
N GLN A 206 -10.55 -3.40 4.25
CA GLN A 206 -11.81 -2.74 4.03
C GLN A 206 -12.47 -3.26 2.76
N LEU A 207 -13.71 -3.72 2.88
CA LEU A 207 -14.56 -4.12 1.77
C LEU A 207 -15.89 -3.36 1.86
N ARG A 208 -16.25 -2.64 0.80
CA ARG A 208 -17.55 -1.99 0.69
C ARG A 208 -18.28 -2.55 -0.52
N CYS A 209 -19.45 -3.12 -0.27
CA CYS A 209 -20.36 -3.68 -1.26
C CYS A 209 -21.79 -3.18 -1.04
N GLY A 210 -21.98 -2.08 -0.33
CA GLY A 210 -23.30 -1.51 -0.04
C GLY A 210 -24.01 -0.97 -1.29
N ALA A 211 -25.30 -0.71 -1.18
CA ALA A 211 -26.16 -0.25 -2.28
C ALA A 211 -26.07 -1.15 -3.53
N ASN A 212 -25.99 -2.46 -3.32
CA ASN A 212 -26.17 -3.49 -4.37
C ASN A 212 -27.44 -4.30 -4.05
N SER A 213 -27.71 -5.38 -4.79
CA SER A 213 -28.86 -6.27 -4.61
C SER A 213 -28.40 -7.69 -4.24
N LEU A 214 -27.53 -7.81 -3.24
CA LEU A 214 -27.01 -9.07 -2.69
C LEU A 214 -28.06 -9.86 -1.90
N THR A 215 -29.13 -9.19 -1.45
CA THR A 215 -30.18 -9.66 -0.54
C THR A 215 -29.70 -9.84 0.91
N LEU A 216 -30.65 -9.91 1.84
CA LEU A 216 -30.37 -10.16 3.26
C LEU A 216 -29.66 -11.49 3.46
N THR A 217 -30.15 -12.54 2.80
CA THR A 217 -29.55 -13.88 2.84
C THR A 217 -28.14 -13.85 2.27
N GLY A 218 -27.91 -13.19 1.14
CA GLY A 218 -26.58 -13.11 0.55
C GLY A 218 -25.58 -12.34 1.41
N SER A 219 -26.02 -11.23 2.01
CA SER A 219 -25.21 -10.47 2.97
C SER A 219 -24.83 -11.31 4.19
N ARG A 220 -25.75 -12.11 4.73
CA ARG A 220 -25.46 -13.06 5.83
C ARG A 220 -24.42 -14.10 5.44
N MET A 221 -24.47 -14.64 4.23
CA MET A 221 -23.45 -15.59 3.76
C MET A 221 -22.05 -14.97 3.74
N VAL A 222 -21.94 -13.71 3.33
CA VAL A 222 -20.67 -12.97 3.36
C VAL A 222 -20.21 -12.73 4.81
N ILE A 223 -21.13 -12.39 5.73
CA ILE A 223 -20.82 -12.21 7.15
C ILE A 223 -20.29 -13.51 7.77
N ASN A 224 -20.96 -14.64 7.56
CA ASN A 224 -20.51 -15.94 8.05
C ASN A 224 -19.14 -16.32 7.47
N ALA A 225 -18.90 -16.03 6.18
CA ALA A 225 -17.60 -16.24 5.56
C ALA A 225 -16.48 -15.42 6.24
N ILE A 226 -16.79 -14.20 6.69
CA ILE A 226 -15.85 -13.35 7.44
C ILE A 226 -15.59 -13.94 8.83
N GLU A 227 -16.64 -14.34 9.53
CA GLU A 227 -16.57 -14.92 10.87
C GLU A 227 -15.70 -16.19 10.89
N GLU A 228 -15.96 -17.13 9.99
CA GLU A 228 -15.37 -18.46 9.97
C GLU A 228 -13.93 -18.51 9.45
N GLY A 229 -13.58 -17.64 8.50
CA GLY A 229 -12.36 -17.82 7.70
C GLY A 229 -11.58 -16.56 7.33
N ASN A 230 -12.11 -15.36 7.57
CA ASN A 230 -11.40 -14.12 7.24
C ASN A 230 -10.85 -13.44 8.49
N TYR A 231 -9.54 -13.19 8.48
CA TYR A 231 -8.82 -12.59 9.59
C TYR A 231 -8.25 -11.20 9.28
N THR A 232 -8.58 -10.64 8.12
CA THR A 232 -8.00 -9.39 7.59
C THR A 232 -9.00 -8.24 7.60
N LEU A 233 -10.27 -8.52 7.27
CA LEU A 233 -11.33 -7.54 7.13
C LEU A 233 -11.76 -7.01 8.50
N TRP A 234 -11.59 -5.71 8.72
CA TRP A 234 -12.02 -5.04 9.95
C TRP A 234 -12.95 -3.85 9.70
N LYS A 235 -13.20 -3.51 8.43
CA LYS A 235 -14.18 -2.48 8.06
C LYS A 235 -14.98 -2.95 6.86
N VAL A 236 -16.21 -3.35 7.10
CA VAL A 236 -17.09 -3.94 6.10
C VAL A 236 -18.37 -3.12 6.00
N ASN A 237 -18.80 -2.83 4.79
CA ASN A 237 -20.11 -2.25 4.52
C ASN A 237 -20.83 -3.17 3.55
N LEU A 238 -21.95 -3.74 4.01
CA LEU A 238 -22.85 -4.59 3.24
C LEU A 238 -24.26 -4.01 3.26
N ASP A 239 -24.39 -2.69 3.42
CA ASP A 239 -25.69 -2.05 3.59
C ASP A 239 -26.50 -2.27 2.30
N ASP A 240 -27.37 -3.28 2.34
CA ASP A 240 -28.24 -3.67 1.25
C ASP A 240 -29.67 -3.45 1.71
N LEU A 241 -30.38 -2.62 0.94
CA LEU A 241 -31.76 -2.23 1.20
C LEU A 241 -32.75 -3.01 0.33
N HIS A 242 -32.29 -3.95 -0.49
CA HIS A 242 -33.18 -4.76 -1.32
C HIS A 242 -33.76 -5.93 -0.53
N ALA A 243 -35.06 -5.81 -0.24
CA ALA A 243 -35.89 -6.87 0.27
C ALA A 243 -36.15 -7.92 -0.82
N ASP A 244 -35.82 -9.18 -0.56
CA ASP A 244 -36.29 -10.31 -1.35
C ASP A 244 -37.71 -10.71 -0.87
N GLU A 245 -38.54 -11.27 -1.74
CA GLU A 245 -39.92 -11.70 -1.40
C GLU A 245 -39.93 -12.77 -0.29
N HIS A 246 -38.79 -13.46 -0.12
CA HIS A 246 -38.60 -14.55 0.84
C HIS A 246 -38.04 -14.09 2.19
N ASP A 247 -37.73 -12.80 2.36
CA ASP A 247 -37.07 -12.31 3.58
C ASP A 247 -38.04 -12.14 4.77
N GLY A 248 -39.32 -12.50 4.64
CA GLY A 248 -40.31 -12.44 5.72
C GLY A 248 -40.84 -11.02 6.02
N GLY A 249 -41.56 -10.89 7.13
CA GLY A 249 -42.13 -9.61 7.57
C GLY A 249 -41.05 -8.54 7.83
N GLY A 250 -41.43 -7.26 7.83
CA GLY A 250 -40.46 -6.16 8.05
C GLY A 250 -39.72 -6.25 9.40
N GLU A 251 -40.40 -6.75 10.44
CA GLU A 251 -39.83 -6.95 11.77
C GLU A 251 -38.81 -8.11 11.80
N GLU A 252 -39.16 -9.25 11.22
CA GLU A 252 -38.29 -10.43 11.12
C GLU A 252 -37.00 -10.14 10.34
N ARG A 253 -37.10 -9.35 9.26
CA ARG A 253 -35.94 -8.83 8.52
C ARG A 253 -35.03 -7.99 9.37
N THR A 254 -35.62 -7.10 10.17
CA THR A 254 -34.87 -6.19 11.05
C THR A 254 -34.11 -6.99 12.10
N ILE A 255 -34.75 -7.96 12.75
CA ILE A 255 -34.13 -8.85 13.73
C ILE A 255 -32.99 -9.65 13.08
N THR A 256 -33.25 -10.23 11.91
CA THR A 256 -32.27 -11.02 11.16
C THR A 256 -31.04 -10.19 10.77
N TRP A 257 -31.25 -8.96 10.31
CA TRP A 257 -30.17 -8.03 9.98
C TRP A 257 -29.38 -7.61 11.23
N GLN A 258 -30.06 -7.30 12.33
CA GLN A 258 -29.41 -6.94 13.60
C GLN A 258 -28.51 -8.06 14.10
N GLU A 259 -28.94 -9.31 14.00
CA GLU A 259 -28.14 -10.46 14.40
C GLU A 259 -26.92 -10.63 13.49
N GLY A 260 -27.10 -10.55 12.16
CA GLY A 260 -25.98 -10.55 11.22
C GLY A 260 -24.99 -9.40 11.49
N TRP A 261 -25.50 -8.21 11.77
CA TRP A 261 -24.68 -7.04 12.11
C TRP A 261 -23.90 -7.24 13.42
N ARG A 262 -24.49 -7.89 14.43
CA ARG A 262 -23.81 -8.25 15.68
C ARG A 262 -22.63 -9.18 15.41
N VAL A 263 -22.86 -10.27 14.67
CA VAL A 263 -21.83 -11.24 14.26
C VAL A 263 -20.72 -10.55 13.48
N LEU A 264 -21.08 -9.70 12.50
CA LEU A 264 -20.11 -8.94 11.73
C LEU A 264 -19.24 -8.04 12.63
N ASN A 265 -19.85 -7.31 13.57
CA ASN A 265 -19.14 -6.44 14.49
C ASN A 265 -18.15 -7.22 15.37
N GLU A 266 -18.55 -8.37 15.90
CA GLU A 266 -17.66 -9.22 16.69
C GLU A 266 -16.47 -9.71 15.87
N ALA A 267 -16.71 -10.17 14.63
CA ALA A 267 -15.67 -10.63 13.72
C ALA A 267 -14.69 -9.51 13.32
N ILE A 268 -15.18 -8.32 12.94
CA ILE A 268 -14.31 -7.21 12.55
C ILE A 268 -13.51 -6.66 13.74
N GLN A 269 -14.07 -6.66 14.96
CA GLN A 269 -13.34 -6.26 16.17
C GLN A 269 -12.28 -7.29 16.54
N ARG A 270 -12.58 -8.60 16.41
CA ARG A 270 -11.59 -9.68 16.51
C ARG A 270 -10.42 -9.44 15.56
N ASN A 271 -10.71 -9.19 14.27
CA ASN A 271 -9.70 -8.92 13.24
C ASN A 271 -8.87 -7.67 13.55
N LEU A 272 -9.52 -6.58 13.98
CA LEU A 272 -8.83 -5.35 14.35
C LEU A 272 -7.87 -5.54 15.53
N ARG A 273 -8.30 -6.26 16.58
CA ARG A 273 -7.46 -6.55 17.75
C ARG A 273 -6.23 -7.35 17.36
N HIS A 274 -6.40 -8.46 16.64
CA HIS A 274 -5.27 -9.27 16.19
C HIS A 274 -4.31 -8.50 15.30
N LYS A 275 -4.83 -7.68 14.39
CA LYS A 275 -4.03 -6.81 13.53
C LYS A 275 -3.15 -5.86 14.35
N VAL A 276 -3.70 -5.20 15.37
CA VAL A 276 -2.93 -4.29 16.23
C VAL A 276 -1.87 -5.06 17.01
N GLU A 277 -2.24 -6.21 17.57
CA GLU A 277 -1.36 -7.02 18.41
C GLU A 277 -0.19 -7.63 17.62
N ILE A 278 -0.45 -8.27 16.49
CA ILE A 278 0.58 -8.85 15.61
C ILE A 278 1.55 -7.77 15.13
N ARG A 279 1.03 -6.60 14.73
CA ARG A 279 1.89 -5.49 14.28
C ARG A 279 2.78 -4.95 15.40
N SER A 280 2.29 -4.96 16.64
CA SER A 280 3.06 -4.53 17.80
C SER A 280 4.14 -5.57 18.14
N GLN A 281 3.74 -6.83 18.30
CA GLN A 281 4.62 -7.91 18.71
C GLN A 281 5.66 -8.27 17.63
N SER A 282 5.31 -8.23 16.35
CA SER A 282 6.28 -8.43 15.26
C SER A 282 7.39 -7.39 15.27
N LEU A 283 7.07 -6.12 15.53
CA LEU A 283 8.08 -5.06 15.66
C LEU A 283 8.95 -5.23 16.91
N ALA A 284 8.34 -5.58 18.05
CA ALA A 284 9.09 -5.86 19.26
C ALA A 284 10.05 -7.04 19.05
N LEU A 285 9.56 -8.12 18.46
CA LEU A 285 10.34 -9.30 18.11
C LEU A 285 11.49 -8.93 17.16
N LEU A 286 11.25 -8.11 16.13
CA LEU A 286 12.31 -7.65 15.22
C LEU A 286 13.47 -6.98 15.99
N ILE A 287 13.18 -6.14 16.99
CA ILE A 287 14.21 -5.46 17.79
C ILE A 287 15.04 -6.48 18.58
N TYR A 288 14.38 -7.38 19.31
CA TYR A 288 15.07 -8.41 20.10
C TYR A 288 15.85 -9.38 19.22
N SER A 289 15.26 -9.86 18.12
CA SER A 289 15.91 -10.76 17.18
C SER A 289 17.10 -10.09 16.49
N ARG A 290 17.03 -8.80 16.16
CA ARG A 290 18.20 -8.09 15.61
C ARG A 290 19.35 -8.02 16.62
N ALA A 291 19.05 -7.74 17.89
CA ALA A 291 20.07 -7.71 18.93
C ALA A 291 20.74 -9.08 19.14
N LEU A 292 19.96 -10.16 19.07
CA LEU A 292 20.43 -11.54 19.29
C LEU A 292 21.17 -12.12 18.07
N PHE A 293 20.58 -12.03 16.88
CA PHE A 293 21.03 -12.80 15.70
C PHE A 293 21.98 -12.04 14.75
N LEU A 294 21.95 -10.69 14.70
CA LEU A 294 22.90 -9.96 13.83
C LEU A 294 24.33 -9.99 14.36
N ARG A 295 24.51 -9.98 15.68
CA ARG A 295 25.85 -9.98 16.30
C ARG A 295 26.59 -11.30 16.05
N SER A 296 25.87 -12.43 16.07
CA SER A 296 26.43 -13.76 15.82
C SER A 296 27.02 -13.93 14.42
N ARG A 297 26.52 -13.20 13.41
CA ARG A 297 26.89 -13.40 11.99
C ARG A 297 28.00 -12.47 11.51
N VAL A 298 28.24 -11.35 12.21
CA VAL A 298 29.37 -10.45 11.95
C VAL A 298 30.70 -11.12 12.35
N GLU A 299 30.68 -12.03 13.33
CA GLU A 299 31.85 -12.81 13.73
C GLU A 299 32.21 -13.92 12.72
N GLU A 300 31.26 -14.39 11.89
CA GLU A 300 31.47 -15.45 10.89
C GLU A 300 31.99 -14.96 9.53
N MET A 301 31.80 -13.68 9.18
CA MET A 301 32.21 -13.10 7.87
C MET A 301 33.74 -12.98 7.67
N GLY A 302 34.54 -13.61 8.54
CA GLY A 302 35.96 -13.91 8.28
C GLY A 302 36.20 -15.24 7.55
N GLY A 303 35.14 -15.99 7.20
CA GLY A 303 35.22 -17.28 6.50
C GLY A 303 34.21 -17.39 5.36
N ASP A 304 34.62 -18.05 4.29
CA ASP A 304 33.96 -18.12 2.98
C ASP A 304 32.50 -18.63 3.01
N VAL A 305 31.72 -18.10 2.07
CA VAL A 305 30.30 -18.41 1.87
C VAL A 305 30.12 -19.81 1.29
N THR A 306 29.39 -20.70 1.98
CA THR A 306 28.32 -21.53 1.42
C THR A 306 27.79 -22.53 2.46
N THR A 307 26.47 -22.73 2.41
CA THR A 307 25.69 -23.85 2.99
C THR A 307 25.25 -23.75 4.45
N PHE A 308 23.93 -23.74 4.62
CA PHE A 308 23.21 -23.87 5.87
C PHE A 308 23.29 -25.34 6.30
N THR A 309 24.37 -25.75 6.97
CA THR A 309 24.48 -27.11 7.50
C THR A 309 25.10 -27.11 8.88
N SER A 310 24.30 -27.55 9.86
CA SER A 310 24.72 -28.09 11.17
C SER A 310 25.64 -27.20 12.02
N LEU A 311 25.04 -26.34 12.84
CA LEU A 311 25.70 -25.66 13.96
C LEU A 311 26.00 -26.66 15.10
N CYS A 312 26.99 -27.53 14.89
CA CYS A 312 27.60 -28.36 15.93
C CYS A 312 29.05 -28.70 15.53
N SER A 313 29.99 -27.74 15.61
CA SER A 313 31.41 -28.01 15.93
C SER A 313 32.32 -26.76 15.93
N ARG A 314 32.77 -26.40 17.14
CA ARG A 314 34.10 -25.91 17.58
C ARG A 314 34.93 -24.99 16.66
N SER A 315 35.44 -23.90 17.25
CA SER A 315 36.85 -23.82 17.69
C SER A 315 37.08 -22.67 18.69
N ARG A 316 37.82 -22.95 19.76
CA ARG A 316 38.27 -21.99 20.76
C ARG A 316 39.58 -21.38 20.26
N ASN A 317 39.69 -20.05 20.14
CA ASN A 317 40.84 -19.28 20.62
C ASN A 317 40.67 -17.75 20.47
N SER A 318 40.69 -17.10 21.64
CA SER A 318 41.19 -15.74 21.95
C SER A 318 40.82 -14.54 21.07
N CYS A 319 39.85 -13.75 21.54
CA CYS A 319 40.04 -12.33 21.91
C CYS A 319 38.85 -11.92 22.81
N SER A 320 39.09 -11.01 23.76
CA SER A 320 38.12 -10.57 24.76
C SER A 320 36.89 -9.91 24.13
N VAL A 321 35.86 -10.69 23.86
CA VAL A 321 34.53 -10.26 23.42
C VAL A 321 33.55 -10.81 24.46
N GLU A 322 32.61 -9.99 24.92
CA GLU A 322 31.55 -10.44 25.82
C GLU A 322 30.95 -11.76 25.32
N PRO A 323 30.66 -12.73 26.21
CA PRO A 323 30.31 -14.07 25.77
C PRO A 323 29.13 -14.02 24.80
N PRO A 324 29.15 -14.83 23.72
CA PRO A 324 27.98 -14.98 22.85
C PRO A 324 26.78 -15.30 23.73
N SER A 325 25.63 -14.69 23.42
CA SER A 325 24.42 -14.84 24.21
C SER A 325 24.19 -16.32 24.54
N ARG A 326 24.14 -16.67 25.84
CA ARG A 326 23.84 -18.04 26.33
C ARG A 326 22.54 -18.62 25.76
N PHE A 327 21.72 -17.77 25.14
CA PHE A 327 20.58 -18.15 24.33
C PHE A 327 20.93 -19.24 23.28
N PHE A 328 22.08 -19.15 22.62
CA PHE A 328 22.46 -20.10 21.57
C PHE A 328 22.95 -21.46 22.12
N ASP A 329 23.29 -21.53 23.41
CA ASP A 329 23.64 -22.79 24.09
C ASP A 329 22.39 -23.63 24.41
N LEU A 330 21.20 -23.05 24.31
CA LEU A 330 19.93 -23.73 24.58
C LEU A 330 19.55 -24.63 23.40
N PRO A 331 18.90 -25.80 23.64
CA PRO A 331 18.26 -26.58 22.60
C PRO A 331 17.30 -25.73 21.75
N THR A 332 17.23 -25.99 20.45
CA THR A 332 16.40 -25.25 19.48
C THR A 332 14.94 -25.13 19.93
N LYS A 333 14.41 -26.16 20.61
CA LYS A 333 13.05 -26.15 21.15
C LYS A 333 12.85 -25.07 22.21
N LEU A 334 13.80 -24.90 23.14
CA LEU A 334 13.75 -23.84 24.16
C LEU A 334 13.96 -22.46 23.54
N GLN A 335 14.82 -22.35 22.52
CA GLN A 335 14.97 -21.09 21.78
C GLN A 335 13.66 -20.66 21.11
N GLN A 336 12.96 -21.60 20.46
CA GLN A 336 11.64 -21.35 19.84
C GLN A 336 10.58 -21.01 20.88
N GLU A 337 10.61 -21.66 22.04
CA GLU A 337 9.70 -21.39 23.16
C GLU A 337 9.90 -19.98 23.73
N ILE A 338 11.15 -19.57 23.98
CA ILE A 338 11.49 -18.19 24.39
C ILE A 338 11.02 -17.17 23.35
N ILE A 339 11.24 -17.42 22.06
CA ILE A 339 10.77 -16.55 20.98
C ILE A 339 9.24 -16.48 20.95
N SER A 340 8.54 -17.56 21.28
CA SER A 340 7.07 -17.56 21.41
C SER A 340 6.57 -16.72 22.59
N TYR A 341 7.28 -16.69 23.73
CA TYR A 341 6.95 -15.81 24.85
C TYR A 341 7.13 -14.31 24.52
N LEU A 342 8.08 -13.96 23.65
CA LEU A 342 8.27 -12.57 23.20
C LEU A 342 7.17 -12.09 22.24
N ALA A 343 6.52 -13.01 21.53
CA ALA A 343 5.51 -12.72 20.52
C ALA A 343 4.42 -13.82 20.48
N PRO A 344 3.58 -13.92 21.52
CA PRO A 344 2.60 -14.99 21.66
C PRO A 344 1.47 -14.94 20.61
N ALA A 345 1.12 -13.75 20.12
CA ALA A 345 0.06 -13.56 19.13
C ALA A 345 0.48 -13.90 17.69
N LEU A 346 1.78 -14.04 17.43
CA LEU A 346 2.27 -14.45 16.11
C LEU A 346 2.16 -15.97 15.96
N SER A 347 1.84 -16.44 14.76
CA SER A 347 2.00 -17.86 14.42
C SER A 347 3.49 -18.27 14.47
N HIS A 348 3.76 -19.58 14.55
CA HIS A 348 5.15 -20.07 14.46
C HIS A 348 5.82 -19.58 13.16
N HIS A 349 5.12 -19.65 12.02
CA HIS A 349 5.63 -19.18 10.74
C HIS A 349 5.90 -17.67 10.73
N GLN A 350 5.02 -16.86 11.33
CA GLN A 350 5.23 -15.42 11.45
C GLN A 350 6.47 -15.10 12.28
N ARG A 351 6.66 -15.77 13.43
CA ARG A 351 7.87 -15.61 14.25
C ARG A 351 9.13 -15.95 13.48
N MET A 352 9.14 -17.08 12.77
CA MET A 352 10.31 -17.49 11.98
C MET A 352 10.62 -16.52 10.85
N ARG A 353 9.62 -15.99 10.13
CA ARG A 353 9.84 -14.97 9.10
C ARG A 353 10.45 -13.68 9.66
N VAL A 354 9.98 -13.22 10.83
CA VAL A 354 10.55 -12.05 11.52
C VAL A 354 12.00 -12.31 11.96
N VAL A 355 12.29 -13.48 12.55
CA VAL A 355 13.64 -13.85 13.00
C VAL A 355 14.61 -13.97 11.81
N CYS A 356 14.21 -14.65 10.74
CA CYS A 356 15.01 -14.77 9.52
C CYS A 356 15.30 -13.40 8.90
N TYR A 357 14.29 -12.52 8.82
CA TYR A 357 14.49 -11.14 8.37
C TYR A 357 15.46 -10.38 9.29
N ALA A 358 15.34 -10.56 10.60
CA ALA A 358 16.20 -9.89 11.56
C ALA A 358 17.67 -10.32 11.46
N ALA A 359 17.93 -11.61 11.21
CA ALA A 359 19.26 -12.21 11.13
C ALA A 359 19.99 -11.95 9.80
N ASP A 360 19.28 -11.47 8.79
CA ASP A 360 19.87 -11.17 7.49
C ASP A 360 20.48 -9.76 7.46
N ILE A 361 21.82 -9.71 7.34
CA ILE A 361 22.59 -8.47 7.29
C ILE A 361 22.23 -7.61 6.07
N THR A 362 21.75 -8.22 4.98
CA THR A 362 21.33 -7.49 3.77
C THR A 362 20.08 -6.65 4.02
N THR A 363 19.33 -6.93 5.10
CA THR A 363 18.17 -6.14 5.51
C THR A 363 18.54 -4.87 6.30
N LEU A 364 19.81 -4.68 6.64
CA LEU A 364 20.31 -3.45 7.26
C LEU A 364 20.48 -2.35 6.19
N PRO A 365 20.30 -1.07 6.56
CA PRO A 365 20.60 0.01 5.65
C PRO A 365 22.10 0.01 5.33
N GLN A 366 22.43 -0.09 4.04
CA GLN A 366 23.81 0.08 3.59
C GLN A 366 24.27 1.51 3.92
N LEU A 367 25.22 1.63 4.86
CA LEU A 367 25.91 2.89 5.11
C LEU A 367 26.84 3.13 3.92
N GLY A 368 26.45 4.01 3.01
CA GLY A 368 27.34 4.44 1.94
C GLY A 368 28.63 5.01 2.54
N HIS A 369 29.77 4.41 2.19
CA HIS A 369 31.10 4.93 2.50
C HIS A 369 31.26 6.33 1.89
N LYS A 370 30.92 7.36 2.65
CA LYS A 370 31.51 8.70 2.55
C LYS A 370 31.95 9.12 3.94
N LEU A 371 32.92 8.38 4.48
CA LEU A 371 33.86 8.98 5.41
C LEU A 371 34.91 9.65 4.54
N ASP A 372 34.74 10.94 4.25
CA ASP A 372 35.86 11.79 3.88
C ASP A 372 36.80 11.78 5.09
N VAL A 373 37.77 10.88 5.07
CA VAL A 373 38.90 10.90 5.97
C VAL A 373 39.67 12.16 5.62
N ALA A 374 39.36 13.24 6.33
CA ALA A 374 40.15 14.45 6.37
C ALA A 374 41.53 14.11 6.94
N ARG A 375 42.44 13.61 6.09
CA ARG A 375 43.87 13.63 6.36
C ARG A 375 44.31 15.08 6.25
N GLY A 376 44.62 15.65 7.40
CA GLY A 376 45.14 17.00 7.51
C GLY A 376 46.35 17.22 6.61
N ARG A 377 46.36 18.34 5.90
CA ARG A 377 47.55 19.14 5.66
C ARG A 377 47.12 20.59 5.45
N THR A 378 47.77 21.43 6.24
CA THR A 378 47.65 22.87 6.37
C THR A 378 48.08 23.61 5.10
N LYS A 379 47.35 24.68 4.75
CA LYS A 379 47.80 26.08 4.54
C LYS A 379 47.08 26.77 3.37
N ASN A 380 46.35 27.82 3.74
CA ASN A 380 46.19 29.14 3.12
C ASN A 380 45.57 29.30 1.72
N LEU A 381 44.33 29.83 1.74
CA LEU A 381 43.87 31.09 1.11
C LEU A 381 44.35 31.43 -0.32
N GLU A 382 43.43 31.42 -1.30
CA GLU A 382 42.84 32.64 -1.93
C GLU A 382 42.00 32.35 -3.22
N THR A 383 40.85 33.03 -3.28
CA THR A 383 40.09 33.57 -4.45
C THR A 383 39.62 32.71 -5.65
N PHE A 384 38.29 32.69 -5.81
CA PHE A 384 37.50 33.00 -7.03
C PHE A 384 38.09 32.66 -8.41
N VAL A 385 37.44 31.75 -9.15
CA VAL A 385 36.93 31.98 -10.53
C VAL A 385 35.78 30.99 -10.82
N ARG A 386 34.67 31.55 -11.35
CA ARG A 386 33.55 30.85 -11.99
C ARG A 386 33.96 30.29 -13.35
N SER A 387 33.77 28.99 -13.57
CA SER A 387 33.45 28.38 -14.89
C SER A 387 33.12 26.91 -14.61
N GLY A 388 31.89 26.42 -14.78
CA GLY A 388 31.24 26.33 -16.08
C GLY A 388 31.75 25.09 -16.81
N LEU A 389 31.36 23.88 -16.36
CA LEU A 389 31.46 22.64 -17.13
C LEU A 389 30.49 21.58 -16.55
N ARG A 390 29.33 21.44 -17.21
CA ARG A 390 28.44 20.29 -17.11
C ARG A 390 29.22 19.04 -17.50
N ARG A 391 29.59 18.19 -16.54
CA ARG A 391 29.94 16.79 -16.84
C ARG A 391 28.68 15.95 -16.83
N ARG A 392 28.27 15.52 -18.03
CA ARG A 392 27.32 14.41 -18.25
C ARG A 392 27.86 13.18 -17.52
N SER A 393 27.23 12.82 -16.41
CA SER A 393 27.33 11.49 -15.82
C SER A 393 26.35 10.60 -16.59
N THR A 394 26.88 9.57 -17.24
CA THR A 394 26.12 8.48 -17.83
C THR A 394 25.30 7.80 -16.75
N SER A 395 23.99 8.10 -16.72
CA SER A 395 23.03 7.50 -15.81
C SER A 395 22.86 6.02 -16.13
N GLN A 396 23.48 5.16 -15.33
CA GLN A 396 22.94 3.81 -15.14
C GLN A 396 21.51 3.95 -14.59
N PRO A 397 20.54 3.13 -15.03
CA PRO A 397 19.20 3.17 -14.48
C PRO A 397 19.29 2.84 -12.99
N HIS A 398 18.95 3.81 -12.14
CA HIS A 398 18.77 3.59 -10.72
C HIS A 398 17.74 2.46 -10.53
N ARG A 399 18.22 1.24 -10.25
CA ARG A 399 17.36 0.23 -9.64
C ARG A 399 16.89 0.81 -8.30
N PRO A 400 15.59 0.81 -7.99
CA PRO A 400 15.15 1.22 -6.67
C PRO A 400 15.80 0.27 -5.67
N PHE A 401 16.68 0.81 -4.83
CA PHE A 401 17.37 0.06 -3.78
C PHE A 401 16.34 -0.52 -2.81
N GLU A 402 15.99 -1.79 -3.01
CA GLU A 402 15.39 -2.62 -1.97
C GLU A 402 16.34 -2.62 -0.77
N GLY A 403 15.84 -2.22 0.41
CA GLY A 403 16.59 -2.29 1.66
C GLY A 403 17.22 -1.00 2.19
N SER A 404 17.27 0.13 1.45
CA SER A 404 17.74 1.37 2.08
C SER A 404 16.66 1.93 3.04
N TRP A 405 16.98 2.01 4.34
CA TRP A 405 16.15 2.66 5.36
C TRP A 405 16.24 4.19 5.31
N ARG A 406 16.75 4.73 4.20
CA ARG A 406 16.71 6.16 3.90
C ARG A 406 15.58 6.42 2.90
N PRO A 407 14.86 7.54 3.03
CA PRO A 407 14.08 8.04 1.91
C PRO A 407 15.00 8.15 0.68
N PRO A 408 14.49 7.97 -0.56
CA PRO A 408 15.19 8.47 -1.73
C PRO A 408 15.64 9.92 -1.47
N ALA A 409 16.80 10.33 -1.99
CA ALA A 409 17.37 11.65 -1.67
C ALA A 409 16.41 12.83 -1.90
N TRP A 410 15.45 12.69 -2.83
CA TRP A 410 14.39 13.67 -3.12
C TRP A 410 13.21 13.67 -2.12
N TRP A 411 13.19 12.76 -1.14
CA TRP A 411 12.22 12.62 -0.05
C TRP A 411 12.85 12.79 1.34
N GLU A 412 14.14 13.15 1.42
CA GLU A 412 14.74 13.51 2.70
C GLU A 412 13.99 14.71 3.27
N CYS A 413 13.38 14.50 4.45
CA CYS A 413 12.66 15.55 5.15
C CYS A 413 13.69 16.60 5.59
N HIS A 414 13.65 17.79 4.97
CA HIS A 414 14.53 18.91 5.29
C HIS A 414 14.10 19.67 6.56
N CYS A 415 13.11 19.15 7.31
CA CYS A 415 12.73 19.76 8.59
C CYS A 415 13.91 19.65 9.56
N PRO A 416 14.14 20.70 10.39
CA PRO A 416 15.09 20.62 11.50
C PRO A 416 14.84 19.36 12.33
N LEU A 417 15.90 18.75 12.87
CA LEU A 417 15.81 17.50 13.65
C LEU A 417 14.77 17.57 14.78
N ALA A 418 14.59 18.75 15.40
CA ALA A 418 13.59 18.99 16.43
C ALA A 418 12.13 18.86 15.93
N ASP A 419 11.88 19.15 14.65
CA ASP A 419 10.54 19.16 14.04
C ASP A 419 10.20 17.87 13.28
N GLN A 420 11.19 17.01 13.04
CA GLN A 420 11.01 15.72 12.34
C GLN A 420 9.94 14.80 12.96
N PRO A 421 9.78 14.69 14.31
CA PRO A 421 8.71 13.91 14.92
C PRO A 421 7.30 14.43 14.55
N TRP A 422 7.19 15.71 14.23
CA TRP A 422 5.95 16.40 13.86
C TRP A 422 5.78 16.54 12.34
N CYS A 423 6.78 16.21 11.54
CA CYS A 423 6.68 16.22 10.09
C CYS A 423 5.65 15.19 9.61
N ARG A 424 4.61 15.64 8.89
CA ARG A 424 3.56 14.75 8.36
C ARG A 424 4.10 13.82 7.27
N CYS A 425 4.96 14.32 6.38
CA CYS A 425 5.54 13.53 5.30
C CYS A 425 6.44 12.41 5.82
N LEU A 426 7.32 12.71 6.79
CA LEU A 426 8.18 11.70 7.41
C LEU A 426 7.36 10.65 8.18
N ARG A 427 6.29 11.05 8.87
CA ARG A 427 5.37 10.13 9.56
C ARG A 427 4.63 9.22 8.58
N ARG A 428 4.13 9.76 7.46
CA ARG A 428 3.50 8.98 6.37
C ARG A 428 4.49 7.95 5.83
N TRP A 429 5.70 8.38 5.49
CA TRP A 429 6.75 7.49 4.99
C TRP A 429 7.10 6.36 5.97
N ARG A 430 7.33 6.67 7.25
CA ARG A 430 7.63 5.66 8.28
C ARG A 430 6.51 4.63 8.38
N ARG A 431 5.25 5.08 8.31
CA ARG A 431 4.08 4.20 8.31
C ARG A 431 4.07 3.31 7.07
N GLU A 432 4.24 3.87 5.88
CA GLU A 432 4.27 3.11 4.64
C GLU A 432 5.39 2.06 4.62
N ARG A 433 6.60 2.41 5.05
CA ARG A 433 7.72 1.46 5.14
C ARG A 433 7.44 0.34 6.14
N LYS A 434 6.82 0.67 7.27
CA LYS A 434 6.37 -0.33 8.24
C LYS A 434 5.34 -1.27 7.62
N ASP A 435 4.35 -0.76 6.89
CA ASP A 435 3.31 -1.58 6.25
C ASP A 435 3.87 -2.48 5.15
N ILE A 436 4.86 -1.98 4.38
CA ILE A 436 5.61 -2.78 3.39
C ILE A 436 6.33 -3.94 4.08
N TRP A 437 7.07 -3.65 5.15
CA TRP A 437 7.79 -4.67 5.91
C TRP A 437 6.83 -5.70 6.50
N LEU A 438 5.74 -5.27 7.14
CA LEU A 438 4.71 -6.15 7.69
C LEU A 438 4.14 -7.09 6.61
N THR A 439 3.90 -6.57 5.41
CA THR A 439 3.45 -7.39 4.27
C THR A 439 4.51 -8.39 3.84
N GLN A 440 5.79 -8.01 3.82
CA GLN A 440 6.91 -8.89 3.45
C GLN A 440 7.10 -10.06 4.42
N VAL A 441 6.97 -9.81 5.72
CA VAL A 441 7.06 -10.88 6.75
C VAL A 441 5.71 -11.56 7.04
N ALA A 442 4.67 -11.21 6.27
CA ALA A 442 3.28 -11.66 6.45
C ALA A 442 2.79 -11.54 7.92
N CYS A 443 3.09 -10.38 8.54
CA CYS A 443 2.59 -9.95 9.85
C CYS A 443 1.57 -8.80 9.69
N ASP A 444 1.05 -8.61 8.49
CA ASP A 444 -0.01 -7.66 8.14
C ASP A 444 -1.41 -8.16 8.55
N ALA A 445 -1.56 -9.46 8.80
CA ALA A 445 -2.79 -10.16 9.17
C ALA A 445 -2.52 -11.30 10.17
N TYR A 446 -3.57 -11.80 10.81
CA TYR A 446 -3.49 -12.97 11.68
C TYR A 446 -3.49 -14.27 10.87
N GLU A 447 -2.57 -15.16 11.21
CA GLU A 447 -2.51 -16.51 10.70
C GLU A 447 -2.88 -17.46 11.84
N PRO A 448 -4.03 -18.16 11.79
CA PRO A 448 -4.30 -19.21 12.76
C PRO A 448 -3.18 -20.26 12.69
N GLY A 449 -2.68 -20.69 13.84
CA GLY A 449 -1.75 -21.82 13.91
C GLY A 449 -2.44 -23.09 13.43
N LEU A 450 -1.75 -23.88 12.59
CA LEU A 450 -2.13 -25.25 12.29
C LEU A 450 -1.86 -26.16 13.50
#